data_AF-A0A3S0JK37-F1
#
_entry.id   AF-A0A3S0JK37-F1
#
_cell.length_a   1.000
_cell.length_b   1.000
_cell.length_c   1.000
_cell.angle_alpha   90.00
_cell.angle_beta   90.00
_cell.angle_gamma   90.00
#
_symmetry.space_group_name_H-M   'P 1'
#
loop_
_entity.id
_entity.type
_entity.pdbx_description
1 polymer ?
#
loop_
_entity_poly.entity_id
_entity_poly.type
_entity_poly.pdbx_seq_one_letter_code
_entity_poly.pdbx_strand_id
1 'polypeptide(L)'
;MPRNAYRTLEQDWKAAAEAVGGRIEAERQRERARREALIVQLQSLADEDLRTAIAAARQAQADWSPTLQLRRDAEQALWLRFRAVCDAIFGRREQVRSAGQAQRQATLDAAAALCAELETLAATPLDADNAGAARAAAARIAEDWAGLGELPRAAQHAIEQRYAAALDAWHERLTGLERVQRRKAVHALAEKATLCARLERHVLDGPPATAGDPGADGADDEPAALREEWQRLARLPEPLERRIRSRLDAAQRALADPVEAHRLAMRMTEGASIRHRLCLELEILAGIEPPPEDAQELLEHRIARLSAALSGEAPPDADSVIHDWYCTPAAADPALDTRFATALVALGQA
;
A
#
# COMPACT_ATOMS: atom_id res chain seq x y z
N MET A 1 12.10 -20.19 108.45
CA MET A 1 11.08 -19.14 108.26
C MET A 1 9.76 -19.58 108.90
N PRO A 2 9.00 -18.70 109.57
CA PRO A 2 7.67 -19.03 110.07
C PRO A 2 6.73 -19.34 108.90
N ARG A 3 5.91 -20.41 109.02
CA ARG A 3 5.01 -20.94 107.96
C ARG A 3 4.13 -19.87 107.30
N ASN A 4 3.70 -18.86 108.05
CA ASN A 4 2.88 -17.76 107.52
C ASN A 4 3.64 -16.84 106.55
N ALA A 5 4.93 -16.56 106.78
CA ALA A 5 5.73 -15.71 105.90
C ALA A 5 6.02 -16.36 104.54
N TYR A 6 6.18 -17.70 104.52
CA TYR A 6 6.33 -18.46 103.28
C TYR A 6 5.04 -18.42 102.44
N ARG A 7 3.88 -18.56 103.08
CA ARG A 7 2.57 -18.52 102.40
C ARG A 7 2.27 -17.16 101.78
N THR A 8 2.63 -16.06 102.46
CA THR A 8 2.50 -14.70 101.92
C THR A 8 3.43 -14.48 100.72
N LEU A 9 4.70 -14.88 100.80
CA LEU A 9 5.64 -14.82 99.67
C LEU A 9 5.16 -15.64 98.46
N GLU A 10 4.59 -16.82 98.70
CA GLU A 10 4.03 -17.67 97.64
C GLU A 10 2.81 -17.01 96.97
N GLN A 11 1.95 -16.33 97.74
CA GLN A 11 0.82 -15.56 97.23
C GLN A 11 1.27 -14.34 96.43
N ASP A 12 2.25 -13.58 96.94
CA ASP A 12 2.82 -12.42 96.25
C ASP A 12 3.53 -12.83 94.95
N TRP A 13 4.26 -13.94 94.96
CA TRP A 13 4.90 -14.51 93.78
C TRP A 13 3.87 -14.96 92.74
N LYS A 14 2.80 -15.66 93.15
CA LYS A 14 1.70 -16.05 92.25
C LYS A 14 1.02 -14.83 91.64
N ALA A 15 0.69 -13.82 92.45
CA ALA A 15 0.09 -12.58 91.97
C ALA A 15 1.01 -11.82 91.00
N ALA A 16 2.31 -11.75 91.27
CA ALA A 16 3.29 -11.15 90.37
C ALA A 16 3.46 -11.94 89.06
N ALA A 17 3.52 -13.27 89.13
CA ALA A 17 3.60 -14.15 87.97
C ALA A 17 2.34 -14.07 87.10
N GLU A 18 1.16 -14.00 87.69
CA GLU A 18 -0.10 -13.76 87.00
C GLU A 18 -0.14 -12.37 86.34
N ALA A 19 0.32 -11.33 87.04
CA ALA A 19 0.36 -9.97 86.48
C ALA A 19 1.33 -9.85 85.29
N VAL A 20 2.52 -10.45 85.39
CA VAL A 20 3.51 -10.48 84.30
C VAL A 20 3.01 -11.36 83.15
N GLY A 21 2.46 -12.53 83.45
CA GLY A 21 1.88 -13.44 82.46
C GLY A 21 0.73 -12.79 81.69
N GLY A 22 -0.16 -12.07 82.39
CA GLY A 22 -1.24 -11.31 81.78
C GLY A 22 -0.75 -10.19 80.86
N ARG A 23 0.32 -9.47 81.23
CA ARG A 23 0.96 -8.47 80.36
C ARG A 23 1.57 -9.08 79.10
N ILE A 24 2.31 -10.19 79.23
CA ILE A 24 2.91 -10.89 78.08
C ILE A 24 1.83 -11.39 77.13
N GLU A 25 0.74 -11.96 77.66
CA GLU A 25 -0.37 -12.43 76.83
C GLU A 25 -1.07 -11.26 76.13
N ALA A 26 -1.28 -10.13 76.81
CA ALA A 26 -1.82 -8.93 76.17
C ALA A 26 -0.94 -8.42 75.01
N GLU A 27 0.39 -8.43 75.17
CA GLU A 27 1.32 -8.08 74.07
C GLU A 27 1.29 -9.10 72.92
N ARG A 28 1.17 -10.40 73.20
CA ARG A 28 0.96 -11.43 72.16
C ARG A 28 -0.33 -11.18 71.37
N GLN A 29 -1.42 -10.81 72.05
CA GLN A 29 -2.68 -10.49 71.37
C GLN A 29 -2.54 -9.24 70.50
N ARG A 30 -1.83 -8.20 70.96
CA ARG A 30 -1.53 -7.00 70.16
C ARG A 30 -0.71 -7.32 68.91
N GLU A 31 0.34 -8.12 69.05
CA GLU A 31 1.19 -8.51 67.92
C GLU A 31 0.42 -9.40 66.92
N ARG A 32 -0.43 -10.33 67.40
CA ARG A 32 -1.34 -11.09 66.54
C ARG A 32 -2.28 -10.17 65.77
N ALA A 33 -2.98 -9.27 66.47
CA ALA A 33 -3.93 -8.34 65.85
C ALA A 33 -3.25 -7.42 64.81
N ARG A 34 -2.02 -6.96 65.09
CA ARG A 34 -1.22 -6.18 64.13
C ARG A 34 -0.93 -6.96 62.84
N ARG A 35 -0.48 -8.22 62.96
CA ARG A 35 -0.20 -9.07 61.79
C ARG A 35 -1.47 -9.43 61.03
N GLU A 36 -2.56 -9.68 61.73
CA GLU A 36 -3.88 -9.90 61.11
C GLU A 36 -4.36 -8.65 60.35
N ALA A 37 -4.18 -7.46 60.93
CA ALA A 37 -4.50 -6.21 60.27
C ALA A 37 -3.70 -5.98 58.98
N LEU A 38 -2.38 -6.30 58.98
CA LEU A 38 -1.55 -6.26 57.77
C LEU A 38 -2.09 -7.20 56.69
N ILE A 39 -2.48 -8.42 57.05
CA ILE A 39 -3.06 -9.39 56.12
C ILE A 39 -4.37 -8.86 55.54
N VAL A 40 -5.28 -8.37 56.39
CA VAL A 40 -6.59 -7.84 55.95
C VAL A 40 -6.42 -6.63 55.03
N GLN A 41 -5.49 -5.73 55.33
CA GLN A 41 -5.18 -4.59 54.48
C GLN A 41 -4.66 -5.04 53.10
N LEU A 42 -3.77 -6.03 53.05
CA LEU A 42 -3.30 -6.54 51.75
C LEU A 42 -4.41 -7.27 50.99
N GLN A 43 -5.30 -7.97 51.69
CA GLN A 43 -6.44 -8.65 51.07
C GLN A 43 -7.41 -7.64 50.43
N SER A 44 -7.69 -6.51 51.09
CA SER A 44 -8.55 -5.48 50.50
C SER A 44 -7.92 -4.82 49.28
N LEU A 45 -6.58 -4.73 49.23
CA LEU A 45 -5.85 -4.11 48.12
C LEU A 45 -5.52 -5.10 46.98
N ALA A 46 -5.71 -6.40 47.17
CA ALA A 46 -5.30 -7.42 46.21
C ALA A 46 -5.99 -7.26 44.84
N ASP A 47 -7.24 -6.80 44.85
CA ASP A 47 -8.07 -6.59 43.65
C ASP A 47 -8.06 -5.13 43.14
N GLU A 48 -7.47 -4.20 43.90
CA GLU A 48 -7.37 -2.78 43.54
C GLU A 48 -6.28 -2.51 42.49
N ASP A 49 -5.89 -1.25 42.31
CA ASP A 49 -4.79 -0.84 41.45
C ASP A 49 -3.51 -1.61 41.78
N LEU A 50 -2.94 -2.26 40.76
CA LEU A 50 -1.82 -3.17 40.92
C LEU A 50 -0.56 -2.48 41.46
N ARG A 51 -0.33 -1.21 41.10
CA ARG A 51 0.85 -0.47 41.62
C ARG A 51 0.71 -0.23 43.13
N THR A 52 -0.49 0.18 43.54
CA THR A 52 -0.84 0.40 44.94
C THR A 52 -0.73 -0.89 45.75
N ALA A 53 -1.28 -1.99 45.23
CA ALA A 53 -1.18 -3.32 45.84
C ALA A 53 0.29 -3.78 46.01
N ILE A 54 1.13 -3.59 45.00
CA ILE A 54 2.57 -3.93 45.05
C ILE A 54 3.30 -3.09 46.10
N ALA A 55 3.03 -1.78 46.16
CA ALA A 55 3.67 -0.89 47.13
C ALA A 55 3.28 -1.27 48.55
N ALA A 56 1.99 -1.52 48.79
CA ALA A 56 1.49 -2.00 50.08
C ALA A 56 2.08 -3.36 50.45
N ALA A 57 2.17 -4.31 49.50
CA ALA A 57 2.77 -5.62 49.74
C ALA A 57 4.25 -5.52 50.16
N ARG A 58 5.03 -4.64 49.51
CA ARG A 58 6.43 -4.38 49.88
C ARG A 58 6.55 -3.76 51.26
N GLN A 59 5.70 -2.78 51.57
CA GLN A 59 5.68 -2.12 52.87
C GLN A 59 5.31 -3.12 53.97
N ALA A 60 4.26 -3.92 53.77
CA ALA A 60 3.83 -4.93 54.71
C ALA A 60 4.89 -6.03 54.91
N GLN A 61 5.66 -6.40 53.87
CA GLN A 61 6.81 -7.32 54.00
C GLN A 61 7.91 -6.73 54.88
N ALA A 62 8.18 -5.42 54.77
CA ALA A 62 9.13 -4.74 55.65
C ALA A 62 8.60 -4.64 57.09
N ASP A 63 7.30 -4.38 57.25
CA ASP A 63 6.66 -4.21 58.56
C ASP A 63 6.40 -5.53 59.30
N TRP A 64 6.54 -6.68 58.65
CA TRP A 64 6.30 -8.01 59.22
C TRP A 64 7.26 -8.43 60.35
N SER A 65 8.21 -7.57 60.74
CA SER A 65 9.17 -7.87 61.81
C SER A 65 8.47 -8.14 63.17
N PRO A 66 8.74 -9.30 63.82
CA PRO A 66 8.21 -9.62 65.15
C PRO A 66 8.71 -8.64 66.21
N THR A 67 7.79 -8.08 66.99
CA THR A 67 8.14 -7.38 68.25
C THR A 67 8.18 -8.35 69.44
N LEU A 68 7.40 -9.43 69.37
CA LEU A 68 7.33 -10.49 70.37
C LEU A 68 7.00 -11.85 69.70
N GLN A 69 7.55 -12.95 70.22
CA GLN A 69 7.29 -14.29 69.68
C GLN A 69 5.92 -14.81 70.12
N LEU A 70 5.13 -15.28 69.15
CA LEU A 70 3.87 -15.96 69.40
C LEU A 70 4.12 -17.47 69.55
N ARG A 71 3.06 -18.23 69.85
CA ARG A 71 3.13 -19.70 69.78
C ARG A 71 3.41 -20.14 68.34
N ARG A 72 4.26 -21.15 68.17
CA ARG A 72 4.69 -21.67 66.85
C ARG A 72 3.54 -21.85 65.85
N ASP A 73 2.46 -22.50 66.27
CA ASP A 73 1.30 -22.79 65.41
C ASP A 73 0.64 -21.49 64.89
N ALA A 74 0.56 -20.46 65.73
CA ALA A 74 -0.01 -19.16 65.38
C ALA A 74 0.91 -18.36 64.46
N GLU A 75 2.22 -18.40 64.68
CA GLU A 75 3.19 -17.75 63.80
C GLU A 75 3.14 -18.37 62.40
N GLN A 76 3.14 -19.69 62.33
CA GLN A 76 3.09 -20.41 61.07
C GLN A 76 1.79 -20.14 60.31
N ALA A 77 0.64 -20.15 61.00
CA ALA A 77 -0.64 -19.84 60.38
C ALA A 77 -0.71 -18.40 59.83
N LEU A 78 -0.24 -17.41 60.60
CA LEU A 78 -0.20 -16.01 60.17
C LEU A 78 0.76 -15.82 59.00
N TRP A 79 1.95 -16.41 59.05
CA TRP A 79 2.93 -16.32 57.98
C TRP A 79 2.43 -16.94 56.67
N LEU A 80 1.81 -18.12 56.72
CA LEU A 80 1.25 -18.76 55.53
C LEU A 80 0.16 -17.89 54.88
N ARG A 81 -0.74 -17.31 55.69
CA ARG A 81 -1.78 -16.39 55.19
C ARG A 81 -1.18 -15.13 54.59
N PHE A 82 -0.23 -14.51 55.28
CA PHE A 82 0.45 -13.30 54.79
C PHE A 82 1.17 -13.55 53.46
N ARG A 83 1.98 -14.62 53.42
CA ARG A 83 2.70 -15.01 52.21
C ARG A 83 1.75 -15.29 51.05
N ALA A 84 0.65 -15.99 51.29
CA ALA A 84 -0.33 -16.30 50.23
C ALA A 84 -0.89 -15.02 49.57
N VAL A 85 -1.17 -13.98 50.36
CA VAL A 85 -1.68 -12.71 49.82
C VAL A 85 -0.58 -11.95 49.07
N CYS A 86 0.66 -11.91 49.57
CA CYS A 86 1.79 -11.33 48.84
C CYS A 86 2.05 -12.06 47.52
N ASP A 87 2.08 -13.40 47.54
CA ASP A 87 2.33 -14.24 46.36
C ASP A 87 1.22 -14.01 45.31
N ALA A 88 -0.04 -13.84 45.73
CA ALA A 88 -1.14 -13.49 44.82
C ALA A 88 -0.93 -12.12 44.12
N ILE A 89 -0.53 -11.09 44.88
CA ILE A 89 -0.28 -9.74 44.33
C ILE A 89 0.89 -9.74 43.34
N PHE A 90 2.02 -10.37 43.70
CA PHE A 90 3.17 -10.46 42.80
C PHE A 90 2.93 -11.39 41.61
N GLY A 91 2.12 -12.44 41.79
CA GLY A 91 1.64 -13.29 40.70
C GLY A 91 0.81 -12.51 39.68
N ARG A 92 -0.13 -11.67 40.14
CA ARG A 92 -0.91 -10.76 39.27
C ARG A 92 0.00 -9.81 38.48
N ARG A 93 1.06 -9.27 39.12
CA ARG A 93 2.05 -8.42 38.43
C ARG A 93 2.73 -9.16 37.28
N GLU A 94 3.15 -10.39 37.52
CA GLU A 94 3.83 -11.22 36.54
C GLU A 94 2.91 -11.60 35.37
N GLN A 95 1.63 -11.88 35.66
CA GLN A 95 0.60 -12.11 34.64
C GLN A 95 0.39 -10.87 33.75
N VAL A 96 0.24 -9.68 34.32
CA VAL A 96 0.09 -8.44 33.53
C VAL A 96 1.33 -8.16 32.68
N ARG A 97 2.52 -8.38 33.25
CA ARG A 97 3.80 -8.21 32.53
C ARG A 97 3.92 -9.17 31.36
N SER A 98 3.67 -10.46 31.58
CA SER A 98 3.76 -11.50 30.56
C SER A 98 2.70 -11.31 29.46
N ALA A 99 1.45 -11.00 29.82
CA ALA A 99 0.40 -10.67 28.86
C ALA A 99 0.76 -9.46 28.00
N GLY A 100 1.29 -8.39 28.59
CA GLY A 100 1.75 -7.22 27.84
C GLY A 100 2.94 -7.51 26.92
N GLN A 101 3.86 -8.39 27.32
CA GLN A 101 4.95 -8.86 26.46
C GLN A 101 4.44 -9.71 25.30
N ALA A 102 3.54 -10.66 25.58
CA ALA A 102 2.93 -11.51 24.55
C ALA A 102 2.16 -10.68 23.52
N GLN A 103 1.38 -9.68 23.96
CA GLN A 103 0.65 -8.80 23.05
C GLN A 103 1.59 -8.01 22.14
N ARG A 104 2.66 -7.43 22.68
CA ARG A 104 3.66 -6.68 21.90
C ARG A 104 4.39 -7.57 20.91
N GLN A 105 4.71 -8.80 21.30
CA GLN A 105 5.34 -9.77 20.42
C GLN A 105 4.38 -10.17 19.29
N ALA A 106 3.11 -10.45 19.61
CA ALA A 106 2.10 -10.77 18.61
C ALA A 106 1.90 -9.64 17.58
N THR A 107 1.87 -8.38 18.01
CA THR A 107 1.82 -7.22 17.08
C THR A 107 3.06 -7.18 16.18
N LEU A 108 4.24 -7.41 16.74
CA LEU A 108 5.50 -7.41 15.99
C LEU A 108 5.56 -8.54 14.96
N ASP A 109 5.13 -9.74 15.35
CA ASP A 109 5.07 -10.91 14.48
C ASP A 109 4.06 -10.69 13.33
N ALA A 110 2.89 -10.12 13.63
CA ALA A 110 1.90 -9.76 12.62
C ALA A 110 2.45 -8.72 11.63
N ALA A 111 3.12 -7.67 12.11
CA ALA A 111 3.74 -6.67 11.26
C ALA A 111 4.85 -7.27 10.37
N ALA A 112 5.66 -8.16 10.93
CA ALA A 112 6.70 -8.87 10.18
C ALA A 112 6.12 -9.81 9.11
N ALA A 113 4.99 -10.46 9.39
CA ALA A 113 4.27 -11.28 8.43
C ALA A 113 3.71 -10.45 7.27
N LEU A 114 3.08 -9.30 7.55
CA LEU A 114 2.58 -8.39 6.52
C LEU A 114 3.71 -7.86 5.62
N CYS A 115 4.88 -7.55 6.19
CA CYS A 115 6.07 -7.21 5.39
C CYS A 115 6.45 -8.36 4.45
N ALA A 116 6.51 -9.60 4.95
CA ALA A 116 6.88 -10.76 4.15
C ALA A 116 5.86 -11.06 3.04
N GLU A 117 4.57 -10.88 3.33
CA GLU A 117 3.49 -11.03 2.33
C GLU A 117 3.63 -9.98 1.23
N LEU A 118 3.88 -8.72 1.57
CA LEU A 118 4.05 -7.64 0.59
C LEU A 118 5.33 -7.81 -0.24
N GLU A 119 6.42 -8.23 0.38
CA GLU A 119 7.67 -8.58 -0.30
C GLU A 119 7.46 -9.71 -1.31
N THR A 120 6.72 -10.75 -0.90
CA THR A 120 6.38 -11.88 -1.79
C THR A 120 5.51 -11.40 -2.96
N LEU A 121 4.53 -10.55 -2.68
CA LEU A 121 3.68 -9.95 -3.71
C LEU A 121 4.50 -9.13 -4.72
N ALA A 122 5.42 -8.29 -4.24
CA ALA A 122 6.30 -7.48 -5.07
C ALA A 122 7.27 -8.33 -5.91
N ALA A 123 7.74 -9.46 -5.38
CA ALA A 123 8.63 -10.39 -6.07
C ALA A 123 7.91 -11.29 -7.10
N THR A 124 6.59 -11.46 -6.97
CA THR A 124 5.81 -12.36 -7.84
C THR A 124 5.69 -11.77 -9.25
N PRO A 125 5.81 -12.61 -10.31
CA PRO A 125 5.52 -12.18 -11.66
C PRO A 125 4.13 -11.57 -11.82
N LEU A 126 4.08 -10.30 -12.25
CA LEU A 126 2.84 -9.57 -12.48
C LEU A 126 2.56 -9.45 -13.98
N ASP A 127 1.35 -9.82 -14.39
CA ASP A 127 0.83 -9.73 -15.75
C ASP A 127 -0.61 -9.19 -15.74
N ALA A 128 -1.23 -9.08 -16.92
CA ALA A 128 -2.58 -8.51 -17.04
C ALA A 128 -3.66 -9.36 -16.35
N ASP A 129 -3.46 -10.69 -16.28
CA ASP A 129 -4.47 -11.63 -15.79
C ASP A 129 -4.49 -11.65 -14.26
N ASN A 130 -3.31 -11.56 -13.63
CA ASN A 130 -3.18 -11.59 -12.18
C ASN A 130 -3.15 -10.21 -11.51
N ALA A 131 -3.00 -9.12 -12.26
CA ALA A 131 -2.88 -7.78 -11.70
C ALA A 131 -4.10 -7.33 -10.86
N GLY A 132 -5.31 -7.79 -11.17
CA GLY A 132 -6.49 -7.50 -10.37
C GLY A 132 -6.41 -8.10 -8.97
N ALA A 133 -6.09 -9.40 -8.90
CA ALA A 133 -5.93 -10.11 -7.63
C ALA A 133 -4.74 -9.57 -6.81
N ALA A 134 -3.63 -9.25 -7.47
CA ALA A 134 -2.46 -8.68 -6.80
C ALA A 134 -2.75 -7.30 -6.17
N ARG A 135 -3.48 -6.43 -6.86
CA ARG A 135 -3.93 -5.14 -6.30
C ARG A 135 -4.85 -5.33 -5.09
N ALA A 136 -5.77 -6.29 -5.15
CA ALA A 136 -6.65 -6.60 -4.01
C ALA A 136 -5.85 -7.12 -2.80
N ALA A 137 -4.83 -7.96 -3.04
CA ALA A 137 -3.94 -8.44 -1.98
C ALA A 137 -3.15 -7.29 -1.34
N ALA A 138 -2.57 -6.38 -2.14
CA ALA A 138 -1.88 -5.19 -1.63
C ALA A 138 -2.81 -4.30 -0.79
N ALA A 139 -4.05 -4.09 -1.24
CA ALA A 139 -5.05 -3.30 -0.51
C ALA A 139 -5.40 -3.93 0.86
N ARG A 140 -5.60 -5.26 0.91
CA ARG A 140 -5.80 -5.98 2.17
C ARG A 140 -4.61 -5.81 3.10
N ILE A 141 -3.39 -5.99 2.60
CA ILE A 141 -2.17 -5.84 3.42
C ILE A 141 -2.08 -4.42 4.01
N ALA A 142 -2.43 -3.40 3.22
CA ALA A 142 -2.45 -2.02 3.69
C ALA A 142 -3.51 -1.77 4.78
N GLU A 143 -4.68 -2.38 4.66
CA GLU A 143 -5.73 -2.34 5.69
C GLU A 143 -5.30 -3.07 6.97
N ASP A 144 -4.76 -4.28 6.84
CA ASP A 144 -4.24 -5.06 7.96
C ASP A 144 -3.10 -4.31 8.69
N TRP A 145 -2.23 -3.65 7.92
CA TRP A 145 -1.15 -2.81 8.46
C TRP A 145 -1.71 -1.59 9.22
N ALA A 146 -2.72 -0.91 8.68
CA ALA A 146 -3.37 0.22 9.35
C ALA A 146 -4.14 -0.21 10.61
N GLY A 147 -4.59 -1.47 10.67
CA GLY A 147 -5.23 -2.08 11.82
C GLY A 147 -4.26 -2.56 12.92
N LEU A 148 -2.95 -2.53 12.68
CA LEU A 148 -1.96 -2.88 13.71
C LEU A 148 -2.03 -1.91 14.89
N GLY A 149 -1.91 -2.46 16.09
CA GLY A 149 -1.69 -1.66 17.30
C GLY A 149 -0.28 -1.06 17.37
N GLU A 150 0.05 -0.40 18.48
CA GLU A 150 1.36 0.19 18.68
C GLU A 150 2.51 -0.83 18.56
N LEU A 151 3.46 -0.55 17.67
CA LEU A 151 4.67 -1.34 17.51
C LEU A 151 5.64 -1.12 18.68
N PRO A 152 6.42 -2.15 19.09
CA PRO A 152 7.47 -1.97 20.07
C PRO A 152 8.53 -0.97 19.57
N ARG A 153 8.77 0.10 20.33
CA ARG A 153 9.71 1.19 19.98
C ARG A 153 11.09 0.72 19.49
N ALA A 154 11.59 -0.40 20.04
CA ALA A 154 12.90 -0.95 19.67
C ALA A 154 12.95 -1.49 18.23
N ALA A 155 11.83 -1.95 17.69
CA ALA A 155 11.75 -2.57 16.36
C ALA A 155 10.90 -1.75 15.36
N GLN A 156 10.15 -0.76 15.85
CA GLN A 156 9.23 0.06 15.06
C GLN A 156 9.89 0.59 13.78
N HIS A 157 11.01 1.30 13.91
CA HIS A 157 11.68 1.92 12.76
C HIS A 157 12.12 0.89 11.72
N ALA A 158 12.65 -0.27 12.15
CA ALA A 158 13.11 -1.31 11.24
C ALA A 158 11.94 -1.95 10.47
N ILE A 159 10.81 -2.19 11.15
CA ILE A 159 9.61 -2.77 10.54
C ILE A 159 8.93 -1.78 9.59
N GLU A 160 8.81 -0.51 9.97
CA GLU A 160 8.27 0.55 9.11
C GLU A 160 9.12 0.75 7.85
N GLN A 161 10.45 0.76 7.98
CA GLN A 161 11.36 0.87 6.85
C GLN A 161 11.23 -0.34 5.90
N ARG A 162 11.13 -1.55 6.46
CA ARG A 162 10.94 -2.78 5.67
C ARG A 162 9.63 -2.74 4.89
N TYR A 163 8.53 -2.32 5.55
CA TYR A 163 7.24 -2.17 4.91
C TYR A 163 7.25 -1.12 3.80
N ALA A 164 7.85 0.04 4.04
CA ALA A 164 7.98 1.10 3.04
C ALA A 164 8.76 0.63 1.80
N ALA A 165 9.89 -0.05 2.00
CA ALA A 165 10.68 -0.62 0.91
C ALA A 165 9.88 -1.65 0.09
N ALA A 166 9.07 -2.49 0.76
CA ALA A 166 8.21 -3.46 0.10
C ALA A 166 7.08 -2.79 -0.70
N LEU A 167 6.50 -1.69 -0.18
CA LEU A 167 5.53 -0.87 -0.91
C LEU A 167 6.14 -0.21 -2.15
N ASP A 168 7.34 0.36 -2.03
CA ASP A 168 8.04 0.96 -3.16
C ASP A 168 8.31 -0.08 -4.25
N ALA A 169 8.78 -1.27 -3.88
CA ALA A 169 8.99 -2.38 -4.80
C ALA A 169 7.69 -2.81 -5.51
N TRP A 170 6.58 -2.86 -4.78
CA TRP A 170 5.26 -3.14 -5.34
C TRP A 170 4.81 -2.05 -6.34
N HIS A 171 5.01 -0.77 -6.03
CA HIS A 171 4.66 0.34 -6.92
C HIS A 171 5.52 0.34 -8.20
N GLU A 172 6.83 0.09 -8.08
CA GLU A 172 7.71 -0.10 -9.23
C GLU A 172 7.26 -1.26 -10.12
N ARG A 173 6.76 -2.35 -9.51
CA ARG A 173 6.22 -3.48 -10.26
C ARG A 173 4.96 -3.11 -11.06
N LEU A 174 4.06 -2.36 -10.43
CA LEU A 174 2.81 -1.92 -11.03
C LEU A 174 3.07 -0.95 -12.19
N THR A 175 3.90 0.06 -11.98
CA THR A 175 4.29 1.02 -13.03
C THR A 175 5.03 0.31 -14.16
N GLY A 176 5.86 -0.70 -13.86
CA GLY A 176 6.48 -1.56 -14.86
C GLY A 176 5.47 -2.30 -15.75
N LEU A 177 4.41 -2.87 -15.16
CA LEU A 177 3.33 -3.50 -15.92
C LEU A 177 2.61 -2.49 -16.82
N GLU A 178 2.27 -1.32 -16.28
CA GLU A 178 1.60 -0.26 -17.04
C GLU A 178 2.43 0.20 -18.24
N ARG A 179 3.75 0.37 -18.07
CA ARG A 179 4.67 0.68 -19.17
C ARG A 179 4.67 -0.41 -20.25
N VAL A 180 4.67 -1.68 -19.86
CA VAL A 180 4.60 -2.80 -20.82
C VAL A 180 3.28 -2.79 -21.58
N GLN A 181 2.16 -2.59 -20.89
CA GLN A 181 0.84 -2.54 -21.52
C GLN A 181 0.69 -1.33 -22.45
N ARG A 182 1.24 -0.17 -22.07
CA ARG A 182 1.28 1.03 -22.90
C ARG A 182 2.03 0.78 -24.20
N ARG A 183 3.26 0.23 -24.15
CA ARG A 183 4.02 -0.13 -25.36
C ARG A 183 3.28 -1.11 -26.27
N LYS A 184 2.66 -2.15 -25.69
CA LYS A 184 1.83 -3.10 -26.47
C LYS A 184 0.66 -2.40 -27.17
N ALA A 185 0.02 -1.45 -26.49
CA ALA A 185 -1.07 -0.68 -27.08
C ALA A 185 -0.58 0.24 -28.21
N VAL A 186 0.56 0.91 -28.04
CA VAL A 186 1.18 1.73 -29.10
C VAL A 186 1.56 0.89 -30.30
N HIS A 187 2.16 -0.29 -30.09
CA HIS A 187 2.50 -1.22 -31.16
C HIS A 187 1.27 -1.70 -31.94
N ALA A 188 0.24 -2.20 -31.24
CA ALA A 188 -1.00 -2.64 -31.88
C ALA A 188 -1.73 -1.49 -32.60
N LEU A 189 -1.63 -0.26 -32.07
CA LEU A 189 -2.16 0.93 -32.73
C LEU A 189 -1.40 1.25 -34.02
N ALA A 190 -0.07 1.15 -34.01
CA ALA A 190 0.76 1.36 -35.20
C ALA A 190 0.46 0.34 -36.31
N GLU A 191 0.27 -0.94 -35.95
CA GLU A 191 -0.14 -1.99 -36.89
C GLU A 191 -1.51 -1.66 -37.53
N LYS A 192 -2.50 -1.31 -36.70
CA LYS A 192 -3.83 -0.89 -37.18
C LYS A 192 -3.76 0.35 -38.07
N ALA A 193 -2.96 1.35 -37.70
CA ALA A 193 -2.77 2.56 -38.49
C ALA A 193 -2.09 2.29 -39.84
N THR A 194 -1.19 1.31 -39.89
CA THR A 194 -0.56 0.86 -41.14
C THR A 194 -1.58 0.24 -42.10
N LEU A 195 -2.53 -0.54 -41.57
CA LEU A 195 -3.65 -1.06 -42.38
C LEU A 195 -4.55 0.05 -42.91
N CYS A 196 -4.88 1.03 -42.06
CA CYS A 196 -5.64 2.21 -42.49
C CYS A 196 -4.90 2.96 -43.60
N ALA A 197 -3.61 3.24 -43.45
CA ALA A 197 -2.81 3.94 -44.46
C ALA A 197 -2.72 3.18 -45.80
N ARG A 198 -2.60 1.84 -45.76
CA ARG A 198 -2.63 0.99 -46.97
C ARG A 198 -3.99 1.09 -47.68
N LEU A 199 -5.10 1.02 -46.94
CA LEU A 199 -6.44 1.13 -47.49
C LEU A 199 -6.70 2.53 -48.07
N GLU A 200 -6.29 3.57 -47.35
CA GLU A 200 -6.39 4.97 -47.79
C GLU A 200 -5.61 5.20 -49.09
N ARG A 201 -4.39 4.66 -49.19
CA ARG A 201 -3.61 4.70 -50.42
C ARG A 201 -4.30 3.97 -51.57
N HIS A 202 -4.83 2.77 -51.33
CA HIS A 202 -5.58 2.02 -52.35
C HIS A 202 -6.79 2.82 -52.88
N VAL A 203 -7.53 3.52 -52.00
CA VAL A 203 -8.63 4.40 -52.40
C VAL A 203 -8.18 5.54 -53.31
N LEU A 204 -7.01 6.14 -53.03
CA LEU A 204 -6.50 7.28 -53.79
C LEU A 204 -5.76 6.89 -55.09
N ASP A 205 -5.09 5.74 -55.10
CA ASP A 205 -4.37 5.19 -56.26
C ASP A 205 -5.32 4.47 -57.24
N GLY A 206 -6.53 4.10 -56.80
CA GLY A 206 -7.54 3.44 -57.61
C GLY A 206 -7.90 4.23 -58.87
N PRO A 207 -8.24 3.56 -59.99
CA PRO A 207 -8.58 4.24 -61.22
C PRO A 207 -9.75 5.21 -61.00
N PRO A 208 -9.72 6.43 -61.57
CA PRO A 208 -10.86 7.33 -61.49
C PRO A 208 -12.10 6.61 -62.03
N ALA A 209 -13.24 6.78 -61.35
CA ALA A 209 -14.51 6.08 -61.58
C ALA A 209 -15.13 6.23 -62.99
N THR A 210 -14.38 6.72 -63.99
CA THR A 210 -14.80 6.97 -65.37
C THR A 210 -14.17 6.04 -66.41
N ALA A 211 -13.31 5.08 -66.03
CA ALA A 211 -12.76 4.07 -66.95
C ALA A 211 -13.12 2.66 -66.49
N GLY A 212 -14.39 2.27 -66.67
CA GLY A 212 -14.82 0.90 -66.48
C GLY A 212 -14.25 -0.01 -67.55
N ASP A 213 -13.29 -0.86 -67.18
CA ASP A 213 -13.03 -2.13 -67.86
C ASP A 213 -13.41 -3.26 -66.87
N PRO A 214 -14.51 -4.01 -67.08
CA PRO A 214 -15.06 -4.97 -66.11
C PRO A 214 -14.28 -6.30 -66.03
N GLY A 215 -12.95 -6.29 -66.22
CA GLY A 215 -12.16 -7.50 -66.45
C GLY A 215 -10.87 -7.65 -65.64
N ALA A 216 -10.64 -6.85 -64.59
CA ALA A 216 -9.47 -7.03 -63.73
C ALA A 216 -9.80 -7.89 -62.50
N ASP A 217 -9.86 -9.22 -62.70
CA ASP A 217 -10.11 -10.27 -61.68
C ASP A 217 -9.00 -10.40 -60.60
N GLY A 218 -8.44 -9.29 -60.12
CA GLY A 218 -7.40 -9.29 -59.08
C GLY A 218 -7.29 -8.02 -58.23
N ALA A 219 -8.05 -6.95 -58.52
CA ALA A 219 -8.03 -5.71 -57.74
C ALA A 219 -8.99 -5.73 -56.53
N ASP A 220 -10.02 -6.60 -56.54
CA ASP A 220 -11.08 -6.64 -55.53
C ASP A 220 -10.72 -7.40 -54.23
N ASP A 221 -9.57 -8.10 -54.20
CA ASP A 221 -9.18 -8.94 -53.06
C ASP A 221 -8.40 -8.20 -51.96
N GLU A 222 -7.69 -7.12 -52.29
CA GLU A 222 -6.91 -6.34 -51.31
C GLU A 222 -7.75 -5.75 -50.15
N PRO A 223 -8.90 -5.10 -50.40
CA PRO A 223 -9.74 -4.58 -49.31
C PRO A 223 -10.43 -5.69 -48.50
N ALA A 224 -10.61 -6.89 -49.05
CA ALA A 224 -11.07 -8.05 -48.28
C ALA A 224 -9.96 -8.59 -47.38
N ALA A 225 -8.75 -8.75 -47.91
CA ALA A 225 -7.57 -9.21 -47.16
C ALA A 225 -7.22 -8.27 -45.99
N LEU A 226 -7.26 -6.95 -46.20
CA LEU A 226 -7.03 -5.94 -45.16
C LEU A 226 -8.06 -6.02 -44.02
N ARG A 227 -9.33 -6.32 -44.35
CA ARG A 227 -10.37 -6.51 -43.33
C ARG A 227 -10.13 -7.76 -42.50
N GLU A 228 -9.68 -8.86 -43.10
CA GLU A 228 -9.29 -10.04 -42.35
C GLU A 228 -8.07 -9.79 -41.46
N GLU A 229 -7.06 -9.09 -41.98
CA GLU A 229 -5.86 -8.70 -41.22
C GLU A 229 -6.23 -7.88 -39.99
N TRP A 230 -7.14 -6.91 -40.12
CA TRP A 230 -7.65 -6.12 -39.00
C TRP A 230 -8.28 -6.96 -37.88
N GLN A 231 -9.04 -8.01 -38.23
CA GLN A 231 -9.68 -8.89 -37.24
C GLN A 231 -8.68 -9.75 -36.48
N ARG A 232 -7.49 -9.98 -37.02
CA ARG A 232 -6.41 -10.75 -36.37
C ARG A 232 -5.57 -9.89 -35.41
N LEU A 233 -5.57 -8.57 -35.58
CA LEU A 233 -4.81 -7.67 -34.73
C LEU A 233 -5.37 -7.59 -33.30
N ALA A 234 -4.47 -7.34 -32.35
CA ALA A 234 -4.84 -7.18 -30.95
C ALA A 234 -5.86 -6.03 -30.78
N ARG A 235 -6.84 -6.26 -29.89
CA ARG A 235 -7.85 -5.24 -29.56
C ARG A 235 -7.27 -4.20 -28.60
N LEU A 236 -7.48 -2.93 -28.92
CA LEU A 236 -7.04 -1.80 -28.10
C LEU A 236 -8.08 -1.47 -27.00
N PRO A 237 -7.72 -0.63 -26.02
CA PRO A 237 -8.69 -0.03 -25.10
C PRO A 237 -9.83 0.66 -25.86
N GLU A 238 -11.07 0.53 -25.37
CA GLU A 238 -12.29 0.92 -26.10
C GLU A 238 -12.32 2.37 -26.63
N PRO A 239 -11.84 3.40 -25.90
CA PRO A 239 -11.77 4.76 -26.45
C PRO A 239 -10.88 4.84 -27.69
N LEU A 240 -9.72 4.18 -27.65
CA LEU A 240 -8.73 4.21 -28.73
C LEU A 240 -9.17 3.33 -29.91
N GLU A 241 -9.70 2.13 -29.64
CA GLU A 241 -10.24 1.23 -30.66
C GLU A 241 -11.34 1.93 -31.47
N ARG A 242 -12.24 2.68 -30.81
CA ARG A 242 -13.28 3.46 -31.49
C ARG A 242 -12.70 4.51 -32.44
N ARG A 243 -11.65 5.21 -32.04
CA ARG A 243 -11.00 6.25 -32.86
C ARG A 243 -10.36 5.65 -34.11
N ILE A 244 -9.53 4.61 -33.95
CA ILE A 244 -8.86 3.99 -35.09
C ILE A 244 -9.83 3.24 -36.01
N ARG A 245 -10.90 2.65 -35.46
CA ARG A 245 -11.99 2.08 -36.26
C ARG A 245 -12.73 3.14 -37.07
N SER A 246 -12.95 4.34 -36.52
CA SER A 246 -13.57 5.45 -37.26
C SER A 246 -12.73 5.85 -38.50
N ARG A 247 -11.40 5.86 -38.37
CA ARG A 247 -10.47 6.06 -39.49
C ARG A 247 -10.64 4.96 -40.55
N LEU A 248 -10.63 3.69 -40.14
CA LEU A 248 -10.85 2.55 -41.02
C LEU A 248 -12.21 2.62 -41.75
N ASP A 249 -13.30 2.85 -41.03
CA ASP A 249 -14.65 2.93 -41.58
C ASP A 249 -14.78 4.06 -42.62
N ALA A 250 -14.06 5.17 -42.41
CA ALA A 250 -14.04 6.27 -43.36
C ALA A 250 -13.31 5.90 -44.66
N ALA A 251 -12.21 5.16 -44.59
CA ALA A 251 -11.53 4.62 -45.76
C ALA A 251 -12.38 3.56 -46.49
N GLN A 252 -13.11 2.71 -45.74
CA GLN A 252 -14.03 1.73 -46.31
C GLN A 252 -15.22 2.37 -47.04
N ARG A 253 -15.80 3.45 -46.50
CA ARG A 253 -16.84 4.21 -47.21
C ARG A 253 -16.31 4.84 -48.50
N ALA A 254 -15.08 5.33 -48.46
CA ALA A 254 -14.41 5.94 -49.60
C ALA A 254 -14.13 4.97 -50.76
N LEU A 255 -14.02 3.66 -50.49
CA LEU A 255 -13.96 2.64 -51.56
C LEU A 255 -15.26 2.56 -52.38
N ALA A 256 -16.41 2.82 -51.76
CA ALA A 256 -17.72 2.64 -52.40
C ALA A 256 -18.30 3.92 -53.00
N ASP A 257 -17.85 5.10 -52.55
CA ASP A 257 -18.40 6.40 -52.93
C ASP A 257 -17.29 7.40 -53.33
N PRO A 258 -17.26 7.87 -54.59
CA PRO A 258 -16.31 8.89 -55.05
C PRO A 258 -16.36 10.21 -54.25
N VAL A 259 -17.51 10.59 -53.69
CA VAL A 259 -17.62 11.79 -52.84
C VAL A 259 -16.89 11.58 -51.52
N GLU A 260 -16.99 10.39 -50.94
CA GLU A 260 -16.24 10.01 -49.74
C GLU A 260 -14.74 9.89 -50.02
N ALA A 261 -14.33 9.41 -51.20
CA ALA A 261 -12.94 9.42 -51.65
C ALA A 261 -12.37 10.84 -51.75
N HIS A 262 -13.12 11.78 -52.32
CA HIS A 262 -12.70 13.19 -52.36
C HIS A 262 -12.60 13.79 -50.94
N ARG A 263 -13.56 13.52 -50.05
CA ARG A 263 -13.49 13.94 -48.64
C ARG A 263 -12.32 13.33 -47.89
N LEU A 264 -11.94 12.09 -48.20
CA LEU A 264 -10.76 11.45 -47.64
C LEU A 264 -9.47 12.14 -48.10
N ALA A 265 -9.34 12.45 -49.39
CA ALA A 265 -8.18 13.17 -49.93
C ALA A 265 -7.98 14.54 -49.26
N MET A 266 -9.05 15.30 -49.06
CA MET A 266 -9.00 16.58 -48.33
C MET A 266 -8.54 16.39 -46.88
N ARG A 267 -9.13 15.43 -46.15
CA ARG A 267 -8.73 15.11 -44.77
C ARG A 267 -7.29 14.65 -44.65
N MET A 268 -6.76 13.89 -45.61
CA MET A 268 -5.37 13.46 -45.62
C MET A 268 -4.40 14.62 -45.87
N THR A 269 -4.84 15.63 -46.63
CA THR A 269 -4.05 16.85 -46.86
C THR A 269 -3.97 17.68 -45.59
N GLU A 270 -5.11 17.90 -44.90
CA GLU A 270 -5.15 18.54 -43.58
C GLU A 270 -4.37 17.74 -42.52
N GLY A 271 -4.48 16.42 -42.58
CA GLY A 271 -3.82 15.49 -41.68
C GLY A 271 -2.30 15.52 -41.77
N ALA A 272 -1.73 15.86 -42.93
CA ALA A 272 -0.28 16.05 -43.08
C ALA A 272 0.22 17.20 -42.19
N SER A 273 -0.45 18.36 -42.22
CA SER A 273 -0.12 19.48 -41.34
C SER A 273 -0.34 19.15 -39.85
N ILE A 274 -1.37 18.38 -39.53
CA ILE A 274 -1.65 17.95 -38.15
C ILE A 274 -0.53 17.02 -37.66
N ARG A 275 -0.14 16.01 -38.45
CA ARG A 275 0.93 15.07 -38.09
C ARG A 275 2.26 15.80 -37.89
N HIS A 276 2.58 16.77 -38.74
CA HIS A 276 3.79 17.57 -38.59
C HIS A 276 3.83 18.30 -37.22
N ARG A 277 2.73 18.96 -36.83
CA ARG A 277 2.60 19.57 -35.50
C ARG A 277 2.72 18.56 -34.36
N LEU A 278 2.09 17.39 -34.48
CA LEU A 278 2.18 16.32 -33.48
C LEU A 278 3.61 15.77 -33.35
N CYS A 279 4.38 15.73 -34.43
CA CYS A 279 5.79 15.35 -34.39
C CYS A 279 6.61 16.37 -33.60
N LEU A 280 6.41 17.67 -33.84
CA LEU A 280 7.06 18.73 -33.07
C LEU A 280 6.70 18.66 -31.58
N GLU A 281 5.42 18.42 -31.26
CA GLU A 281 4.96 18.24 -29.88
C GLU A 281 5.66 17.06 -29.20
N LEU A 282 5.76 15.92 -29.90
CA LEU A 282 6.40 14.74 -29.34
C LEU A 282 7.92 14.94 -29.15
N GLU A 283 8.60 15.61 -30.08
CA GLU A 283 10.02 15.95 -29.95
C GLU A 283 10.28 16.84 -28.73
N ILE A 284 9.44 17.87 -28.51
CA ILE A 284 9.51 18.73 -27.32
C ILE A 284 9.32 17.91 -26.04
N LEU A 285 8.31 17.03 -26.01
CA LEU A 285 8.05 16.15 -24.86
C LEU A 285 9.19 15.16 -24.61
N ALA A 286 9.86 14.71 -25.67
CA ALA A 286 11.03 13.84 -25.62
C ALA A 286 12.33 14.58 -25.27
N GLY A 287 12.31 15.92 -25.20
CA GLY A 287 13.51 16.74 -24.97
C GLY A 287 14.47 16.77 -26.17
N ILE A 288 13.97 16.47 -27.37
CA ILE A 288 14.71 16.53 -28.64
C ILE A 288 14.54 17.94 -29.22
N GLU A 289 15.64 18.57 -29.61
CA GLU A 289 15.58 19.87 -30.30
C GLU A 289 15.08 19.66 -31.74
N PRO A 290 13.97 20.29 -32.13
CA PRO A 290 13.45 20.12 -33.49
C PRO A 290 14.35 20.82 -34.53
N PRO A 291 14.31 20.40 -35.80
CA PRO A 291 15.14 20.94 -36.85
C PRO A 291 14.97 22.46 -37.04
N PRO A 292 16.00 23.18 -37.53
CA PRO A 292 15.94 24.62 -37.74
C PRO A 292 14.90 25.04 -38.79
N GLU A 293 14.52 24.11 -39.69
CA GLU A 293 13.49 24.32 -40.70
C GLU A 293 12.11 24.56 -40.07
N ASP A 294 11.86 24.02 -38.88
CA ASP A 294 10.59 24.14 -38.15
C ASP A 294 10.56 25.35 -37.19
N ALA A 295 11.57 26.23 -37.22
CA ALA A 295 11.72 27.31 -36.24
C ALA A 295 10.50 28.26 -36.17
N GLN A 296 9.87 28.55 -37.31
CA GLN A 296 8.67 29.40 -37.36
C GLN A 296 7.47 28.69 -36.71
N GLU A 297 7.23 27.43 -37.08
CA GLU A 297 6.12 26.65 -36.54
C GLU A 297 6.29 26.35 -35.06
N LEU A 298 7.53 26.18 -34.58
CA LEU A 298 7.82 26.10 -33.16
C LEU A 298 7.46 27.37 -32.41
N LEU A 299 7.70 28.55 -32.98
CA LEU A 299 7.31 29.82 -32.37
C LEU A 299 5.79 29.91 -32.28
N GLU A 300 5.08 29.59 -33.37
CA GLU A 300 3.61 29.56 -33.40
C GLU A 300 3.05 28.57 -32.38
N HIS A 301 3.62 27.37 -32.30
CA HIS A 301 3.26 26.35 -31.32
C HIS A 301 3.48 26.87 -29.89
N ARG A 302 4.62 27.49 -29.58
CA ARG A 302 4.90 28.08 -28.25
C ARG A 302 3.90 29.18 -27.89
N ILE A 303 3.52 30.04 -28.84
CA ILE A 303 2.51 31.09 -28.63
C ILE A 303 1.14 30.47 -28.34
N ALA A 304 0.73 29.47 -29.13
CA ALA A 304 -0.52 28.75 -28.93
C ALA A 304 -0.56 28.06 -27.56
N ARG A 305 0.55 27.41 -27.16
CA ARG A 305 0.69 26.78 -25.84
C ARG A 305 0.61 27.78 -24.69
N LEU A 306 1.22 28.95 -24.83
CA LEU A 306 1.12 30.03 -23.84
C LEU A 306 -0.34 30.52 -23.72
N SER A 307 -1.02 30.73 -24.85
CA SER A 307 -2.43 31.12 -24.85
C SER A 307 -3.32 30.06 -24.18
N ALA A 308 -3.14 28.78 -24.52
CA ALA A 308 -3.88 27.67 -23.93
C ALA A 308 -3.65 27.57 -22.40
N ALA A 309 -2.40 27.74 -21.97
CA ALA A 309 -2.06 27.76 -20.54
C ALA A 309 -2.72 28.93 -19.80
N LEU A 310 -2.81 30.12 -20.41
CA LEU A 310 -3.54 31.27 -19.85
C LEU A 310 -5.05 31.01 -19.75
N SER A 311 -5.59 30.18 -20.64
CA SER A 311 -6.98 29.70 -20.59
C SER A 311 -7.21 28.52 -19.63
N GLY A 312 -6.15 28.04 -18.96
CA GLY A 312 -6.23 26.93 -17.99
C GLY A 312 -6.19 25.54 -18.61
N GLU A 313 -5.83 25.40 -19.88
CA GLU A 313 -5.69 24.10 -20.54
C GLU A 313 -4.37 23.42 -20.14
N ALA A 314 -4.46 22.15 -19.76
CA ALA A 314 -3.30 21.33 -19.47
C ALA A 314 -2.48 21.06 -20.75
N PRO A 315 -1.14 20.87 -20.65
CA PRO A 315 -0.36 20.33 -21.74
C PRO A 315 -0.85 18.95 -22.17
N PRO A 316 -0.84 18.65 -23.50
CA PRO A 316 -1.06 17.29 -23.95
C PRO A 316 0.05 16.40 -23.37
N ASP A 317 -0.35 15.22 -22.89
CA ASP A 317 0.60 14.20 -22.50
C ASP A 317 1.07 13.42 -23.74
N ALA A 318 2.22 12.74 -23.60
CA ALA A 318 2.83 11.99 -24.69
C ALA A 318 1.91 10.91 -25.28
N ASP A 319 1.08 10.25 -24.47
CA ASP A 319 0.17 9.22 -24.99
C ASP A 319 -0.89 9.83 -25.88
N SER A 320 -1.45 10.99 -25.50
CA SER A 320 -2.42 11.71 -26.34
C SER A 320 -1.83 12.04 -27.70
N VAL A 321 -0.61 12.60 -27.74
CA VAL A 321 0.09 12.94 -29.00
C VAL A 321 0.33 11.69 -29.85
N ILE A 322 0.77 10.60 -29.24
CA ILE A 322 0.98 9.31 -29.92
C ILE A 322 -0.32 8.75 -30.50
N HIS A 323 -1.39 8.77 -29.71
CA HIS A 323 -2.70 8.30 -30.16
C HIS A 323 -3.24 9.16 -31.31
N ASP A 324 -3.08 10.48 -31.22
CA ASP A 324 -3.52 11.44 -32.24
C ASP A 324 -2.75 11.26 -33.55
N TRP A 325 -1.44 11.00 -33.47
CA TRP A 325 -0.61 10.74 -34.64
C TRP A 325 -1.11 9.52 -35.43
N TYR A 326 -1.30 8.39 -34.76
CA TYR A 326 -1.74 7.16 -35.42
C TYR A 326 -3.23 7.18 -35.83
N CYS A 327 -4.06 7.99 -35.19
CA CYS A 327 -5.47 8.14 -35.57
C CYS A 327 -5.71 9.19 -36.66
N THR A 328 -4.73 10.06 -36.96
CA THR A 328 -4.82 11.07 -38.02
C THR A 328 -4.47 10.45 -39.38
N PRO A 329 -5.39 10.44 -40.37
CA PRO A 329 -5.08 9.99 -41.71
C PRO A 329 -4.21 11.02 -42.44
N ALA A 330 -3.13 10.57 -43.08
CA ALA A 330 -2.26 11.41 -43.89
C ALA A 330 -1.45 10.56 -44.86
N ALA A 331 -0.91 11.20 -45.91
CA ALA A 331 0.06 10.55 -46.78
C ALA A 331 1.33 10.14 -46.00
N ALA A 332 2.05 9.14 -46.52
CA ALA A 332 3.32 8.72 -45.95
C ALA A 332 4.39 9.79 -46.18
N ASP A 333 5.12 10.15 -45.13
CA ASP A 333 6.25 11.07 -45.17
C ASP A 333 7.42 10.40 -44.44
N PRO A 334 8.35 9.75 -45.16
CA PRO A 334 9.42 8.99 -44.54
C PRO A 334 10.32 9.81 -43.61
N ALA A 335 10.51 11.11 -43.89
CA ALA A 335 11.35 11.97 -43.07
C ALA A 335 10.66 12.26 -41.73
N LEU A 336 9.38 12.63 -41.78
CA LEU A 336 8.58 12.88 -40.59
C LEU A 336 8.33 11.61 -39.77
N ASP A 337 8.07 10.49 -40.43
CA ASP A 337 7.89 9.17 -39.78
C ASP A 337 9.14 8.75 -39.00
N THR A 338 10.34 9.00 -39.56
CA THR A 338 11.62 8.69 -38.91
C THR A 338 11.85 9.57 -37.68
N ARG A 339 11.53 10.86 -37.76
CA ARG A 339 11.60 11.80 -36.63
C ARG A 339 10.66 11.39 -35.51
N PHE A 340 9.41 11.09 -35.84
CA PHE A 340 8.41 10.64 -34.89
C PHE A 340 8.82 9.34 -34.19
N ALA A 341 9.35 8.36 -34.95
CA ALA A 341 9.88 7.12 -34.40
C ALA A 341 11.06 7.36 -33.44
N THR A 342 11.94 8.32 -33.75
CA THR A 342 13.06 8.69 -32.87
C THR A 342 12.56 9.27 -31.54
N ALA A 343 11.55 10.15 -31.59
CA ALA A 343 10.91 10.70 -30.39
C ALA A 343 10.18 9.62 -29.55
N LEU A 344 9.49 8.68 -30.19
CA LEU A 344 8.87 7.51 -29.55
C LEU A 344 9.90 6.66 -28.77
N VAL A 345 11.06 6.39 -29.36
CA VAL A 345 12.16 5.64 -28.72
C VAL A 345 12.70 6.41 -27.52
N ALA A 346 12.93 7.71 -27.65
CA ALA A 346 13.41 8.56 -26.56
C ALA A 346 12.46 8.58 -25.34
N LEU A 347 11.15 8.49 -25.59
CA LEU A 347 10.12 8.39 -24.54
C LEU A 347 9.93 6.97 -23.98
N GLY A 348 10.67 5.98 -24.48
CA GLY A 348 10.55 4.57 -24.09
C GLY A 348 9.21 3.94 -24.49
N GLN A 349 8.56 4.48 -25.52
CA GLN A 349 7.25 4.07 -26.05
C GLN A 349 7.33 3.26 -27.35
N ALA A 350 8.55 3.07 -27.89
CA ALA A 350 8.80 2.25 -29.08
C ALA A 350 8.69 0.74 -28.82
#